data_AF-A0A451CD82-F1
#
_entry.id   AF-A0A451CD82-F1
#
_cell.length_a   1.000
_cell.length_b   1.000
_cell.length_c   1.000
_cell.angle_alpha   90.00
_cell.angle_beta   90.00
_cell.angle_gamma   90.00
#
_symmetry.space_group_name_H-M   'P 1'
#
loop_
_entity.id
_entity.type
_entity.pdbx_description
1 polymer ?
#
loop_
_entity_poly.entity_id
_entity_poly.type
_entity_poly.pdbx_seq_one_letter_code
_entity_poly.pdbx_strand_id
1 'polypeptide(L)'
;MKCLGFLYLYVGRYPRNNASRNSRQRVLDFFAVLDWMMRLPEELEQQLWQDIETIEGETRMPYVTSVERLATRKGLQKGLQQGRQEGRQEGRQEGRQEGIQLGKEEGMKEKAREVARAAMAKGMDVSLAAEISGLSEEEIRRLLAH
;
A
#
# COMPACT_ATOMS: atom_id res chain seq x y z
N MET A 1 -13.11 -20.65 -27.68
CA MET A 1 -14.24 -19.94 -28.34
C MET A 1 -14.34 -18.53 -27.79
N LYS A 2 -14.35 -17.53 -28.70
CA LYS A 2 -14.66 -16.10 -28.49
C LYS A 2 -13.63 -15.26 -27.72
N CYS A 3 -12.56 -14.84 -28.40
CA CYS A 3 -11.98 -13.48 -28.24
C CYS A 3 -10.95 -13.13 -29.35
N LEU A 4 -10.43 -14.09 -30.11
CA LEU A 4 -9.48 -13.80 -31.20
C LEU A 4 -10.14 -13.38 -32.54
N GLY A 5 -11.47 -13.53 -32.66
CA GLY A 5 -12.21 -13.12 -33.87
C GLY A 5 -12.45 -11.61 -34.00
N PHE A 6 -12.21 -10.82 -32.96
CA PHE A 6 -12.48 -9.37 -32.98
C PHE A 6 -11.28 -8.51 -33.40
N LEU A 7 -10.05 -9.03 -33.36
CA LEU A 7 -8.88 -8.27 -33.84
C LEU A 7 -8.71 -8.35 -35.37
N TYR A 8 -9.22 -9.41 -36.01
CA TYR A 8 -9.06 -9.62 -37.46
C TYR A 8 -9.97 -8.75 -38.34
N LEU A 9 -11.00 -8.12 -37.77
CA LEU A 9 -11.88 -7.19 -38.49
C LEU A 9 -11.37 -5.74 -38.51
N TYR A 10 -10.38 -5.38 -37.68
CA TYR A 10 -9.90 -4.00 -37.58
C TYR A 10 -8.60 -3.69 -38.34
N VAL A 11 -7.95 -4.70 -38.93
CA VAL A 11 -6.71 -4.51 -39.73
C VAL A 11 -6.93 -4.86 -41.22
N GLY A 12 -8.19 -5.02 -41.64
CA GLY A 12 -8.59 -5.39 -43.01
C GLY A 12 -8.54 -4.28 -44.05
N ARG A 13 -7.94 -3.11 -43.78
CA ARG A 13 -7.73 -2.07 -44.80
C ARG A 13 -6.54 -1.18 -44.43
N TYR A 14 -5.33 -1.49 -44.90
CA TYR A 14 -4.41 -0.40 -45.22
C TYR A 14 -3.60 -0.71 -46.49
N PRO A 15 -3.76 0.10 -47.55
CA PRO A 15 -2.96 0.01 -48.76
C PRO A 15 -1.52 0.47 -48.48
N ARG A 16 -0.55 -0.20 -49.12
CA ARG A 16 0.83 0.29 -49.27
C ARG A 16 0.80 1.65 -49.99
N ASN A 17 1.32 2.72 -49.39
CA ASN A 17 2.09 3.79 -50.06
C ASN A 17 2.56 4.90 -49.07
N ASN A 18 3.89 5.02 -49.01
CA ASN A 18 4.79 6.19 -48.95
C ASN A 18 4.60 7.37 -47.97
N ALA A 19 5.74 7.65 -47.32
CA ALA A 19 6.28 8.94 -46.86
C ALA A 19 5.71 9.64 -45.61
N SER A 20 6.55 9.61 -44.56
CA SER A 20 6.72 10.61 -43.49
C SER A 20 5.68 10.69 -42.35
N ARG A 21 5.90 9.91 -41.27
CA ARG A 21 6.21 10.42 -39.90
C ARG A 21 6.11 9.31 -38.84
N ASN A 22 6.98 9.42 -37.84
CA ASN A 22 7.01 8.78 -36.51
C ASN A 22 7.77 7.46 -36.36
N SER A 23 8.83 7.52 -35.54
CA SER A 23 9.60 6.40 -35.00
C SER A 23 8.74 5.28 -34.40
N ARG A 24 7.54 5.62 -33.92
CA ARG A 24 6.54 4.68 -33.39
C ARG A 24 6.04 3.69 -34.45
N GLN A 25 5.80 4.13 -35.69
CA GLN A 25 5.27 3.25 -36.73
C GLN A 25 6.33 2.24 -37.17
N ARG A 26 7.61 2.66 -37.27
CA ARG A 26 8.72 1.74 -37.55
C ARG A 26 8.91 0.68 -36.47
N VAL A 27 8.71 1.03 -35.20
CA VAL A 27 8.78 0.07 -34.10
C VAL A 27 7.64 -0.93 -34.19
N LEU A 28 6.42 -0.49 -34.51
CA LEU A 28 5.27 -1.38 -34.69
C LEU A 28 5.40 -2.29 -35.92
N ASP A 29 5.89 -1.75 -37.04
CA ASP A 29 6.11 -2.53 -38.27
C ASP A 29 7.22 -3.58 -38.06
N PHE A 30 8.29 -3.22 -37.33
CA PHE A 30 9.34 -4.17 -36.95
C PHE A 30 8.82 -5.24 -35.99
N PHE A 31 8.02 -4.85 -34.99
CA PHE A 31 7.43 -5.80 -34.06
C PHE A 31 6.48 -6.78 -34.76
N ALA A 32 5.73 -6.33 -35.77
CA ALA A 32 4.86 -7.18 -36.58
C ALA A 32 5.65 -8.20 -37.43
N VAL A 33 6.82 -7.80 -37.96
CA VAL A 33 7.72 -8.71 -38.68
C VAL A 33 8.33 -9.74 -37.73
N LEU A 34 8.75 -9.31 -36.54
CA LEU A 34 9.24 -10.24 -35.50
C LEU A 34 8.15 -11.20 -35.05
N ASP A 35 6.92 -10.74 -34.85
CA ASP A 35 5.77 -11.57 -34.48
C ASP A 35 5.43 -12.61 -35.55
N TRP A 36 5.57 -12.24 -36.83
CA TRP A 36 5.43 -13.17 -37.95
C TRP A 36 6.60 -14.18 -38.04
N MET A 37 7.83 -13.76 -37.76
CA MET A 37 8.99 -14.67 -37.69
C MET A 37 8.97 -15.58 -36.45
N MET A 38 8.24 -15.19 -35.40
CA MET A 38 8.01 -15.96 -34.18
C MET A 38 6.81 -16.93 -34.30
N ARG A 39 6.11 -16.96 -35.45
CA ARG A 39 5.13 -18.02 -35.75
C ARG A 39 5.88 -19.31 -36.04
N LEU A 40 5.94 -20.16 -35.02
CA LEU A 40 6.42 -21.52 -35.11
C LEU A 40 5.45 -22.33 -35.98
N PRO A 41 5.91 -23.12 -36.97
CA PRO A 41 5.06 -24.07 -37.69
C PRO A 41 4.34 -25.00 -36.70
N GLU A 42 3.09 -25.36 -36.98
CA GLU A 42 2.24 -26.13 -36.03
C GLU A 42 2.92 -27.42 -35.56
N GLU A 43 3.74 -28.04 -36.43
CA GLU A 43 4.48 -29.26 -36.10
C GLU A 43 5.60 -29.02 -35.09
N LEU A 44 6.30 -27.89 -35.20
CA LEU A 44 7.37 -27.49 -34.27
C LEU A 44 6.79 -26.96 -32.96
N GLU A 45 5.61 -26.34 -32.98
CA GLU A 45 4.90 -25.93 -31.78
C GLU A 45 4.50 -27.13 -30.94
N GLN A 46 3.95 -28.17 -31.56
CA GLN A 46 3.61 -29.41 -30.86
C GLN A 46 4.82 -30.10 -30.25
N GLN A 47 5.94 -30.15 -30.97
CA GLN A 47 7.18 -30.75 -30.46
C GLN A 47 7.79 -29.93 -29.32
N LEU A 48 7.76 -28.59 -29.42
CA LEU A 48 8.19 -27.68 -28.36
C LEU A 48 7.34 -27.84 -27.09
N TRP A 49 6.02 -28.01 -27.21
CA TRP A 49 5.15 -28.24 -26.06
C TRP A 49 5.42 -29.58 -25.38
N GLN A 50 5.69 -30.65 -26.14
CA GLN A 50 6.10 -31.94 -25.58
C GLN A 50 7.44 -31.87 -24.84
N ASP A 51 8.41 -31.14 -25.40
CA ASP A 51 9.72 -30.95 -24.80
C ASP A 51 9.65 -30.11 -23.51
N ILE A 52 8.84 -29.04 -23.52
CA ILE A 52 8.60 -28.19 -22.34
C ILE A 52 7.91 -29.00 -21.23
N GLU A 53 6.87 -29.78 -21.55
CA GLU A 53 6.13 -30.59 -20.56
C GLU A 53 7.04 -31.66 -19.91
N THR A 54 7.95 -32.23 -20.70
CA THR A 54 8.95 -33.19 -20.21
C THR A 54 9.97 -32.53 -19.27
N ILE A 55 10.45 -31.32 -19.62
CA ILE A 55 11.43 -30.56 -18.81
C ILE A 55 10.79 -29.97 -17.54
N GLU A 56 9.52 -29.53 -17.61
CA GLU A 56 8.75 -29.01 -16.47
C GLU A 56 8.48 -30.10 -15.41
N GLY A 57 8.36 -31.37 -15.82
CA GLY A 57 8.27 -32.52 -14.94
C GLY A 57 9.55 -32.83 -14.15
N GLU A 58 10.73 -32.56 -14.73
CA GLU A 58 12.03 -32.89 -14.13
C GLU A 58 12.66 -31.75 -13.32
N THR A 59 12.46 -30.47 -13.72
CA THR A 59 13.22 -29.34 -13.14
C THR A 59 12.36 -28.32 -12.37
N ARG A 60 11.03 -28.47 -12.35
CA ARG A 60 10.09 -27.66 -11.54
C ARG A 60 10.39 -26.14 -11.54
N MET A 61 10.78 -25.58 -12.68
CA MET A 61 10.99 -24.14 -12.87
C MET A 61 10.07 -23.62 -13.98
N PRO A 62 8.95 -22.96 -13.64
CA PRO A 62 8.05 -22.38 -14.63
C PRO A 62 8.79 -21.32 -15.46
N TYR A 63 8.63 -21.33 -16.78
CA TYR A 63 9.18 -20.30 -17.66
C TYR A 63 8.46 -18.96 -17.42
N VAL A 64 8.94 -18.16 -16.45
CA VAL A 64 8.40 -16.82 -16.23
C VAL A 64 8.87 -15.93 -17.37
N THR A 65 7.96 -15.60 -18.28
CA THR A 65 8.21 -14.70 -19.41
C THR A 65 8.72 -13.34 -18.91
N SER A 66 9.44 -12.60 -19.76
CA SER A 66 9.92 -11.25 -19.42
C SER A 66 8.78 -10.31 -18.97
N VAL A 67 7.55 -10.54 -19.45
CA VAL A 67 6.35 -9.80 -19.08
C VAL A 67 5.91 -10.14 -17.66
N GLU A 68 5.84 -11.42 -17.30
CA GLU A 68 5.47 -11.86 -15.94
C GLU A 68 6.50 -11.40 -14.91
N ARG A 69 7.80 -11.48 -15.21
CA ARG A 69 8.84 -10.93 -14.31
C ARG A 69 8.67 -9.43 -14.07
N LEU A 70 8.29 -8.69 -15.11
CA LEU A 70 8.03 -7.25 -15.00
C LEU A 70 6.75 -6.97 -14.21
N ALA A 71 5.69 -7.75 -14.42
CA ALA A 71 4.44 -7.64 -13.69
C ALA A 71 4.63 -7.94 -12.19
N THR A 72 5.32 -9.02 -11.84
CA THR A 72 5.64 -9.38 -10.45
C THR A 72 6.48 -8.31 -9.77
N ARG A 73 7.52 -7.80 -10.45
CA ARG A 73 8.35 -6.71 -9.90
C ARG A 73 7.54 -5.44 -9.65
N LYS A 74 6.70 -5.04 -10.62
CA LYS A 74 5.82 -3.87 -10.47
C LYS A 74 4.78 -4.07 -9.36
N GLY A 75 4.20 -5.27 -9.25
CA GLY A 75 3.25 -5.63 -8.21
C GLY A 75 3.87 -5.55 -6.82
N LEU A 76 5.05 -6.14 -6.64
CA LEU A 76 5.79 -6.10 -5.37
C LEU A 76 6.18 -4.66 -4.99
N GLN A 77 6.68 -3.88 -5.96
CA GLN A 77 7.07 -2.49 -5.70
C GLN A 77 5.86 -1.63 -5.31
N LYS A 78 4.72 -1.81 -5.97
CA LYS A 78 3.47 -1.13 -5.60
C LYS A 78 2.98 -1.56 -4.22
N GLY A 79 2.94 -2.85 -3.93
CA GLY A 79 2.52 -3.38 -2.63
C GLY A 79 3.38 -2.86 -1.48
N LEU A 80 4.71 -2.85 -1.66
CA LEU A 80 5.64 -2.29 -0.65
C LEU A 80 5.44 -0.78 -0.46
N GLN A 81 5.21 -0.02 -1.54
CA GLN A 81 4.95 1.41 -1.43
C GLN A 81 3.62 1.69 -0.73
N GLN A 82 2.56 0.97 -1.08
CA GLN A 82 1.23 1.10 -0.47
C GLN A 82 1.28 0.72 1.01
N GLY A 83 1.78 -0.47 1.34
CA GLY A 83 1.87 -0.91 2.73
C GLY A 83 2.75 0.01 3.59
N ARG A 84 3.84 0.56 3.03
CA ARG A 84 4.65 1.56 3.76
C ARG A 84 3.94 2.90 3.94
N GLN A 85 3.07 3.30 3.01
CA GLN A 85 2.30 4.54 3.15
C GLN A 85 1.17 4.36 4.17
N GLU A 86 0.40 3.29 4.04
CA GLU A 86 -0.71 2.92 4.93
C GLU A 86 -0.20 2.77 6.36
N GLY A 87 0.81 1.93 6.61
CA GLY A 87 1.36 1.75 7.96
C GLY A 87 1.93 3.04 8.57
N ARG A 88 2.45 3.98 7.75
CA ARG A 88 2.90 5.30 8.25
C ARG A 88 1.77 6.26 8.54
N GLN A 89 0.62 6.10 7.89
CA GLN A 89 -0.56 6.91 8.13
C GLN A 89 -1.28 6.41 9.38
N GLU A 90 -1.53 5.10 9.46
CA GLU A 90 -2.15 4.44 10.62
C GLU A 90 -1.34 4.72 11.89
N GLY A 91 -0.05 4.39 11.91
CA GLY A 91 0.79 4.63 13.09
C GLY A 91 0.90 6.11 13.49
N ARG A 92 0.76 7.05 12.54
CA ARG A 92 0.70 8.48 12.87
C ARG A 92 -0.65 8.90 13.44
N GLN A 93 -1.75 8.31 12.96
CA GLN A 93 -3.08 8.60 13.47
C GLN A 93 -3.25 8.02 14.87
N GLU A 94 -2.89 6.76 15.07
CA GLU A 94 -2.93 6.09 16.37
C GLU A 94 -2.05 6.82 17.38
N GLY A 95 -0.76 7.03 17.07
CA GLY A 95 0.14 7.73 17.99
C GLY A 95 -0.30 9.17 18.29
N ARG A 96 -0.94 9.86 17.35
CA ARG A 96 -1.52 11.19 17.61
C ARG A 96 -2.74 11.09 18.53
N GLN A 97 -3.64 10.14 18.30
CA GLN A 97 -4.84 9.98 19.12
C GLN A 97 -4.47 9.60 20.55
N GLU A 98 -3.58 8.62 20.72
CA GLU A 98 -3.06 8.21 22.03
C GLU A 98 -2.36 9.39 22.73
N GLY A 99 -1.49 10.11 22.02
CA GLY A 99 -0.80 11.27 22.59
C GLY A 99 -1.75 12.40 23.02
N ILE A 100 -2.81 12.66 22.24
CA ILE A 100 -3.84 13.65 22.61
C ILE A 100 -4.62 13.17 23.84
N GLN A 101 -4.97 11.89 23.90
CA GLN A 101 -5.74 11.35 25.01
C GLN A 101 -4.94 11.39 26.31
N LEU A 102 -3.70 10.88 26.29
CA LEU A 102 -2.79 10.93 27.43
C LEU A 102 -2.52 12.37 27.87
N GLY A 103 -2.22 13.27 26.93
CA GLY A 103 -1.97 14.68 27.25
C GLY A 103 -3.19 15.39 27.85
N LYS A 104 -4.40 15.07 27.41
CA LYS A 104 -5.63 15.60 28.02
C LYS A 104 -5.84 15.06 29.43
N GLU A 105 -5.63 13.77 29.65
CA GLU A 105 -5.78 13.15 30.97
C GLU A 105 -4.76 13.70 31.96
N GLU A 106 -3.49 13.80 31.57
CA GLU A 106 -2.43 14.41 32.38
C GLU A 106 -2.76 15.88 32.68
N GLY A 107 -3.14 16.67 31.67
CA GLY A 107 -3.50 18.07 31.86
C GLY A 107 -4.72 18.27 32.76
N MET A 108 -5.72 17.40 32.68
CA MET A 108 -6.86 17.43 33.61
C MET A 108 -6.44 17.09 35.04
N LYS A 109 -5.59 16.08 35.24
CA LYS A 109 -5.05 15.73 36.56
C LYS A 109 -4.20 16.86 37.14
N GLU A 110 -3.35 17.50 36.34
CA GLU A 110 -2.57 18.66 36.78
C GLU A 110 -3.47 19.82 37.18
N LYS A 111 -4.47 20.15 36.34
CA LYS A 111 -5.43 21.21 36.66
C LYS A 111 -6.23 20.90 37.94
N ALA A 112 -6.65 19.65 38.14
CA ALA A 112 -7.33 19.23 39.37
C ALA A 112 -6.43 19.43 40.59
N ARG A 113 -5.14 19.07 40.50
CA ARG A 113 -4.15 19.29 41.56
C ARG A 113 -3.92 20.77 41.84
N GLU A 114 -3.85 21.60 40.80
CA GLU A 114 -3.70 23.05 40.93
C GLU A 114 -4.91 23.67 41.64
N VAL A 115 -6.12 23.29 41.23
CA VAL A 115 -7.37 23.75 41.85
C VAL A 115 -7.43 23.34 43.32
N ALA A 116 -7.08 22.10 43.66
CA ALA A 116 -7.02 21.63 45.04
C ALA A 116 -6.01 22.46 45.86
N ARG A 117 -4.80 22.69 45.33
CA ARG A 117 -3.78 23.53 46.00
C ARG A 117 -4.26 24.96 46.22
N ALA A 118 -4.91 25.56 45.22
CA ALA A 118 -5.43 26.92 45.31
C ALA A 118 -6.58 27.04 46.32
N ALA A 119 -7.47 26.04 46.39
CA ALA A 119 -8.55 25.97 47.37
C ALA A 119 -7.99 25.87 48.80
N MET A 120 -7.01 24.99 49.03
CA MET A 120 -6.35 24.83 50.32
C MET A 120 -5.57 26.08 50.74
N ALA A 121 -4.88 26.75 49.80
CA ALA A 121 -4.17 28.01 50.07
C ALA A 121 -5.12 29.15 50.49
N LYS A 122 -6.39 29.09 50.06
CA LYS A 122 -7.44 30.02 50.49
C LYS A 122 -8.08 29.66 51.84
N GLY A 123 -7.59 28.62 52.51
CA GLY A 123 -8.09 28.17 53.82
C GLY A 123 -9.41 27.40 53.75
N MET A 124 -9.75 26.83 52.59
CA MET A 124 -10.90 25.92 52.49
C MET A 124 -10.60 24.60 53.21
N ASP A 125 -11.65 23.94 53.71
CA ASP A 125 -11.56 22.59 54.29
C ASP A 125 -11.24 21.54 53.20
N VAL A 126 -10.54 20.47 53.59
CA VAL A 126 -10.12 19.36 52.70
C VAL A 126 -11.34 18.74 51.99
N SER A 127 -12.47 18.64 52.68
CA SER A 127 -13.69 18.07 52.12
C SER A 127 -14.25 18.94 50.98
N LEU A 128 -14.26 20.26 51.16
CA LEU A 128 -14.71 21.21 50.13
C LEU A 128 -13.71 21.30 48.96
N ALA A 129 -12.41 21.20 49.24
CA ALA A 129 -11.38 21.15 48.20
C ALA A 129 -11.47 19.86 47.37
N ALA A 130 -11.82 18.72 47.98
CA ALA A 130 -12.07 17.45 47.29
C ALA A 130 -13.24 17.56 46.32
N GLU A 131 -14.35 18.17 46.77
CA GLU A 131 -15.54 18.37 45.93
C GLU A 131 -15.26 19.27 44.71
N ILE A 132 -14.56 20.40 44.91
CA ILE A 132 -14.29 21.37 43.83
C ILE A 132 -13.26 20.84 42.82
N SER A 133 -12.23 20.14 43.30
CA SER A 133 -11.15 19.63 42.45
C SER A 133 -11.45 18.29 41.79
N GLY A 134 -12.45 17.55 42.29
CA GLY A 134 -12.76 16.20 41.85
C GLY A 134 -11.72 15.15 42.28
N LEU A 135 -10.87 15.48 43.26
CA LEU A 135 -9.89 14.58 43.84
C LEU A 135 -10.40 13.99 45.16
N SER A 136 -9.93 12.80 45.53
CA SER A 136 -10.19 12.24 46.85
C SER A 136 -9.45 13.00 47.95
N GLU A 137 -9.98 12.96 49.18
CA GLU A 137 -9.31 13.57 50.33
C GLU A 137 -7.92 12.94 50.56
N GLU A 138 -7.76 11.64 50.35
CA GLU A 138 -6.46 10.95 50.40
C GLU A 138 -5.46 11.48 49.36
N GLU A 139 -5.91 11.84 48.16
CA GLU A 139 -5.06 12.43 47.13
C GLU A 139 -4.64 13.85 47.51
N ILE A 140 -5.56 14.64 48.06
CA ILE A 140 -5.25 16.00 48.54
C ILE A 140 -4.27 15.96 49.72
N ARG A 141 -4.48 15.07 50.69
CA ARG A 141 -3.55 14.88 51.81
C ARG A 141 -2.17 14.45 51.32
N ARG A 142 -2.09 13.56 50.32
CA ARG A 142 -0.81 13.16 49.70
C ARG A 142 -0.12 14.29 48.93
N LEU A 143 -0.89 15.17 48.27
CA LEU A 143 -0.34 16.33 47.56
C LEU A 143 0.27 17.39 48.47
N LEU A 144 -0.15 17.43 49.74
CA LEU A 144 0.33 18.35 50.78
C LEU A 144 1.39 17.71 51.70
N ALA A 145 1.62 16.40 51.61
CA ALA A 145 2.58 15.66 52.43
C ALA A 145 4.04 15.77 51.93
N HIS A 146 4.29 16.60 50.92
CA HIS A 146 5.60 16.93 50.34
C HIS A 146 5.77 18.45 50.23
#